data_AF-A0A1V2ING3-F1
#
_entry.id   AF-A0A1V2ING3-F1
#
_cell.length_a   1.000
_cell.length_b   1.000
_cell.length_c   1.000
_cell.angle_alpha   90.00
_cell.angle_beta   90.00
_cell.angle_gamma   90.00
#
_symmetry.space_group_name_H-M   'P 1'
#
loop_
_entity.id
_entity.type
_entity.pdbx_description
1 polymer ?
#
loop_
_entity_poly.entity_id
_entity_poly.type
_entity_poly.pdbx_seq_one_letter_code
_entity_poly.pdbx_strand_id
1 'polypeptide(L)'
;MPIIPPAHGPWRTPSGQPPFVTVRRSHTGDWEVTVRPGADPVDVSSALVALPVDTVFTEALGDVDIILIFRMIPGSPALLPKGIGNPPVIPAMR
;
A
#
# COMPACT_ATOMS: atom_id res chain seq x y z
N MET A 1 -25.13 29.23 -16.23
CA MET A 1 -25.23 27.84 -15.75
C MET A 1 -23.84 27.43 -15.25
N PRO A 2 -23.57 27.34 -13.94
CA PRO A 2 -22.29 26.79 -13.52
C PRO A 2 -22.37 25.26 -13.63
N ILE A 3 -21.49 24.67 -14.45
CA ILE A 3 -21.19 23.24 -14.40
C ILE A 3 -20.36 23.04 -13.14
N ILE A 4 -20.97 22.47 -12.11
CA ILE A 4 -20.25 21.93 -10.96
C ILE A 4 -19.71 20.58 -11.45
N PRO A 5 -18.38 20.38 -11.57
CA PRO A 5 -17.85 19.07 -11.89
C PRO A 5 -18.26 18.10 -10.77
N PRO A 6 -18.64 16.84 -11.11
CA PRO A 6 -19.05 15.89 -10.09
C PRO A 6 -17.94 15.72 -9.05
N ALA A 7 -18.32 15.81 -7.78
CA ALA A 7 -17.44 15.63 -6.64
C ALA A 7 -16.71 14.28 -6.79
N HIS A 8 -15.37 14.34 -6.79
CA HIS A 8 -14.55 13.16 -6.97
C HIS A 8 -14.67 12.26 -5.72
N GLY A 9 -15.27 11.07 -5.87
CA GLY A 9 -15.11 9.97 -4.92
C GLY A 9 -16.20 8.87 -4.98
N PRO A 10 -15.83 7.56 -4.92
CA PRO A 10 -14.64 6.90 -5.47
C PRO A 10 -15.07 5.84 -6.50
N TRP A 11 -14.16 5.44 -7.38
CA TRP A 11 -14.31 4.25 -8.22
C TRP A 11 -14.20 2.97 -7.39
N ARG A 12 -15.02 2.83 -6.32
CA ARG A 12 -14.97 1.66 -5.44
C ARG A 12 -15.35 0.41 -6.23
N THR A 13 -14.51 -0.60 -6.06
CA THR A 13 -14.75 -1.97 -6.53
C THR A 13 -16.13 -2.45 -6.08
N PRO A 14 -16.97 -2.99 -6.98
CA PRO A 14 -18.17 -3.70 -6.58
C PRO A 14 -17.80 -4.85 -5.64
N SER A 15 -18.57 -5.04 -4.56
CA SER A 15 -18.30 -5.96 -3.44
C SER A 15 -18.25 -7.47 -3.79
N GLY A 16 -18.28 -7.82 -5.07
CA GLY A 16 -18.20 -9.19 -5.59
C GLY A 16 -17.00 -9.49 -6.48
N GLN A 17 -16.12 -8.52 -6.74
CA GLN A 17 -14.86 -8.74 -7.44
C GLN A 17 -13.72 -9.00 -6.44
N PRO A 18 -12.71 -9.82 -6.80
CA PRO A 18 -11.50 -9.94 -6.01
C PRO A 18 -10.91 -8.54 -5.76
N PRO A 19 -10.32 -8.28 -4.58
CA PRO A 19 -9.73 -6.98 -4.29
C PRO A 19 -8.65 -6.62 -5.33
N PHE A 20 -8.60 -5.35 -5.74
CA PHE A 20 -7.60 -4.86 -6.70
C PHE A 20 -6.18 -4.94 -6.15
N VAL A 21 -6.02 -4.99 -4.82
CA VAL A 21 -4.73 -5.20 -4.17
C VAL A 21 -4.81 -6.41 -3.26
N THR A 22 -3.91 -7.36 -3.43
CA THR A 22 -3.78 -8.53 -2.55
C THR A 22 -2.36 -8.68 -2.04
N VAL A 23 -2.23 -9.02 -0.77
CA VAL A 23 -0.95 -9.37 -0.15
C VAL A 23 -0.94 -10.87 0.14
N ARG A 24 0.11 -11.56 -0.29
CA ARG A 24 0.29 -12.99 -0.04
C ARG A 24 1.73 -13.29 0.33
N ARG A 25 1.93 -14.31 1.16
CA ARG A 25 3.25 -14.89 1.40
C ARG A 25 3.47 -16.06 0.43
N SER A 26 4.56 -16.00 -0.32
CA SER A 26 4.99 -17.04 -1.25
C SER A 26 5.51 -18.27 -0.51
N HIS A 27 5.60 -19.40 -1.21
CA HIS A 27 6.18 -20.64 -0.68
C HIS A 27 7.67 -20.49 -0.34
N THR A 28 8.37 -19.59 -1.02
CA THR A 28 9.78 -19.24 -0.76
C THR A 28 9.96 -18.35 0.48
N GLY A 29 8.86 -17.89 1.08
CA GLY A 29 8.87 -16.98 2.22
C GLY A 29 8.82 -15.49 1.86
N ASP A 30 8.90 -15.17 0.57
CA ASP A 30 8.78 -13.80 0.05
C ASP A 30 7.35 -13.27 0.18
N TRP A 31 7.22 -11.95 0.23
CA TRP A 31 5.92 -11.27 0.23
C TRP A 31 5.59 -10.74 -1.16
N GLU A 32 4.44 -11.13 -1.67
CA GLU A 32 3.91 -10.76 -2.97
C GLU A 32 2.74 -9.79 -2.78
N VAL A 33 2.85 -8.59 -3.35
CA VAL A 33 1.74 -7.63 -3.44
C VAL A 33 1.29 -7.57 -4.89
N THR A 34 0.11 -8.13 -5.18
CA THR A 34 -0.49 -8.04 -6.51
C THR A 34 -1.37 -6.81 -6.58
N VAL A 35 -1.13 -5.97 -7.58
CA VAL A 35 -1.87 -4.75 -7.90
C VAL A 35 -2.50 -4.94 -9.27
N ARG A 36 -3.82 -4.98 -9.31
CA ARG A 36 -4.62 -5.11 -10.52
C ARG A 36 -4.97 -3.72 -11.08
N PRO A 37 -5.24 -3.61 -12.39
CA PRO A 37 -5.68 -2.36 -12.99
C PRO A 37 -6.91 -1.79 -12.28
N GLY A 38 -6.88 -0.49 -11.99
CA GLY A 38 -7.96 0.19 -11.25
C GLY A 38 -7.79 0.19 -9.73
N ALA A 39 -6.68 -0.33 -9.20
CA ALA A 39 -6.34 -0.20 -7.79
C ALA A 39 -6.26 1.26 -7.33
N ASP A 40 -6.84 1.54 -6.17
CA ASP A 40 -6.74 2.85 -5.51
C ASP A 40 -5.34 2.98 -4.86
N PRO A 41 -4.65 4.12 -5.01
CA PRO A 41 -3.38 4.39 -4.31
C PRO A 41 -3.45 4.17 -2.78
N VAL A 42 -4.61 4.43 -2.16
CA VAL A 42 -4.84 4.20 -0.73
C VAL A 42 -4.81 2.70 -0.41
N ASP A 43 -5.40 1.87 -1.25
CA ASP A 43 -5.40 0.41 -1.06
C ASP A 43 -3.99 -0.16 -1.24
N VAL A 44 -3.23 0.36 -2.22
CA VAL A 44 -1.82 -0.01 -2.40
C VAL A 44 -1.01 0.39 -1.17
N SER A 45 -1.15 1.62 -0.69
CA SER A 45 -0.42 2.08 0.51
C SER A 45 -0.77 1.26 1.75
N SER A 46 -2.05 0.89 1.91
CA SER A 46 -2.52 0.06 3.03
C SER A 46 -1.95 -1.35 2.96
N ALA A 47 -1.87 -1.92 1.75
CA ALA A 47 -1.23 -3.22 1.52
C ALA A 47 0.27 -3.19 1.83
N LEU A 48 0.97 -2.10 1.50
CA LEU A 48 2.38 -1.93 1.81
C LEU A 48 2.64 -1.76 3.31
N VAL A 49 1.76 -1.05 4.04
CA VAL A 49 1.82 -0.93 5.51
C VAL A 49 1.63 -2.28 6.21
N ALA A 50 0.89 -3.20 5.59
CA ALA A 50 0.69 -4.55 6.13
C ALA A 50 1.90 -5.47 5.95
N LEU A 51 2.90 -5.09 5.16
CA LEU A 51 4.13 -5.86 5.00
C LEU A 51 5.02 -5.77 6.25
N PRO A 52 5.79 -6.82 6.56
CA PRO A 52 6.76 -6.73 7.63
C PRO A 52 7.81 -5.64 7.35
N VAL A 53 8.11 -4.88 8.39
CA VAL A 53 9.04 -3.74 8.39
C VAL A 53 10.49 -4.10 8.04
N ASP A 54 10.84 -5.39 8.12
CA ASP A 54 12.14 -5.96 7.76
C ASP A 54 12.19 -6.49 6.32
N THR A 55 11.18 -6.19 5.51
CA THR A 55 11.15 -6.55 4.09
C THR A 55 11.54 -5.39 3.20
N VAL A 56 12.20 -5.71 2.08
CA VAL A 56 12.57 -4.74 1.05
C VAL A 56 12.02 -5.14 -0.30
N PHE A 57 11.55 -4.14 -1.04
CA PHE A 57 11.18 -4.31 -2.43
C PHE A 57 12.41 -4.78 -3.22
N THR A 58 12.23 -5.87 -3.96
CA THR A 58 13.30 -6.50 -4.74
C THR A 58 13.02 -6.43 -6.23
N GLU A 59 11.77 -6.66 -6.63
CA GLU A 59 11.42 -6.79 -8.04
C GLU A 59 9.93 -6.52 -8.27
N ALA A 60 9.59 -6.01 -9.46
CA ALA A 60 8.22 -5.92 -9.96
C ALA A 60 8.10 -6.77 -11.22
N LEU A 61 7.10 -7.65 -11.25
CA LEU A 61 6.79 -8.54 -12.37
C LEU A 61 5.37 -8.27 -12.88
N GLY A 62 5.12 -8.55 -14.14
CA GLY A 62 3.77 -8.54 -14.71
C GLY A 62 3.58 -7.54 -15.84
N ASP A 63 2.44 -7.66 -16.50
CA ASP A 63 2.03 -6.88 -17.68
C ASP A 63 0.71 -6.17 -17.38
N VAL A 64 -0.36 -6.96 -17.18
CA VAL A 64 -1.68 -6.43 -16.79
C VAL A 64 -1.79 -6.28 -15.28
N ASP A 65 -1.51 -7.34 -14.53
CA ASP A 65 -1.41 -7.30 -13.07
C ASP A 65 0.05 -7.14 -12.68
N ILE A 66 0.35 -6.19 -11.81
CA ILE A 66 1.71 -5.95 -11.31
C ILE A 66 1.87 -6.73 -10.00
N ILE A 67 2.92 -7.53 -9.89
CA ILE A 67 3.30 -8.28 -8.69
C ILE A 67 4.60 -7.65 -8.16
N LEU A 68 4.51 -7.05 -6.98
CA LEU A 68 5.66 -6.51 -6.26
C LEU A 68 6.18 -7.56 -5.28
N ILE A 69 7.47 -7.86 -5.36
CA ILE A 69 8.12 -8.87 -4.51
C ILE A 69 8.94 -8.16 -3.44
N PHE A 70 8.68 -8.54 -2.19
CA PHE A 70 9.36 -8.06 -1.00
C PHE A 70 10.05 -9.22 -0.28
N ARG A 71 11.36 -9.10 -0.06
CA ARG A 71 12.16 -10.14 0.62
C ARG A 71 12.55 -9.67 2.01
N MET A 72 12.53 -10.58 2.98
CA MET A 72 13.06 -10.31 4.32
C MET A 72 14.57 -10.10 4.25
N ILE A 73 15.09 -9.09 4.95
CA ILE A 73 16.52 -8.92 5.14
C ILE A 73 16.97 -9.87 6.27
N PRO A 74 17.88 -10.83 6.00
CA PRO A 74 18.42 -11.67 7.06
C PRO A 74 19.24 -10.83 8.05
N GLY A 75 18.92 -10.92 9.34
CA GLY A 75 19.72 -10.31 10.41
C GLY A 75 19.49 -8.81 10.67
N SER A 76 18.50 -8.19 10.04
CA SER A 76 18.11 -6.81 10.35
C SER A 76 16.91 -6.81 11.31
N PRO A 77 17.09 -6.59 12.63
CA PRO A 77 15.95 -6.29 13.48
C PRO A 77 15.37 -4.95 13.00
N ALA A 78 14.09 -4.94 12.65
CA ALA A 78 13.42 -3.73 12.25
C ALA A 78 13.66 -2.61 13.27
N LEU A 79 14.44 -1.61 12.87
CA LEU A 79 14.53 -0.36 13.59
C LEU A 79 13.20 0.34 13.39
N LEU A 80 12.22 0.03 14.24
CA LEU A 80 11.08 0.92 14.44
C LEU A 80 11.67 2.32 14.68
N PRO A 81 11.20 3.37 14.00
CA PRO A 81 11.66 4.72 14.31
C PRO A 81 11.39 4.98 15.80
N LYS A 82 12.45 4.96 16.60
CA LYS A 82 12.45 5.36 18.01
C LYS A 82 12.18 6.86 18.03
N GLY A 83 10.90 7.23 18.01
CA GLY A 83 10.46 8.61 18.10
C GLY A 83 9.60 9.05 16.93
N ILE A 84 8.31 8.68 16.97
CA ILE A 84 7.28 9.69 16.70
C ILE A 84 7.25 10.56 17.98
N GLY A 85 8.26 11.42 18.11
CA GLY A 85 8.32 12.42 19.17
C GLY A 85 7.30 13.51 18.83
N ASN A 86 6.17 13.48 19.54
CA ASN A 86 5.02 14.38 19.47
C ASN A 86 4.41 14.65 18.07
N PRO A 87 3.08 14.52 17.90
CA PRO A 87 2.44 14.98 16.68
C PRO A 87 2.70 16.49 16.48
N PRO A 88 2.84 16.97 15.24
CA PRO A 88 3.02 18.39 14.98
C PRO A 88 1.85 19.18 15.59
N VAL A 89 2.15 20.04 16.56
CA VAL A 89 1.16 20.98 17.11
C VAL A 89 0.89 22.02 16.04
N ILE A 90 -0.26 21.92 15.37
CA ILE A 90 -0.74 22.94 14.46
C ILE A 90 -1.17 24.14 15.33
N PRO A 91 -0.56 25.33 15.20
CA PRO A 91 -1.00 26.49 15.95
C PRO A 91 -2.44 26.82 15.54
N ALA A 92 -3.34 26.95 16.52
CA ALA A 92 -4.66 27.49 16.28
C ALA A 92 -4.51 28.95 15.78
N MET A 93 -4.89 29.22 14.53
CA MET A 93 -5.02 30.59 14.05
C MET A 93 -6.16 31.26 14.82
N ARG A 94 -5.83 32.37 15.49
CA ARG A 94 -6.77 33.27 16.16
C ARG A 94 -7.10 34.44 15.23
#